data_AF-A0A3D3UIF8-F1
#
_entry.id   AF-A0A3D3UIF8-F1
#
_cell.length_a   1.000
_cell.length_b   1.000
_cell.length_c   1.000
_cell.angle_alpha   90.00
_cell.angle_beta   90.00
_cell.angle_gamma   90.00
#
_symmetry.space_group_name_H-M   'P 1'
#
loop_
_entity.id
_entity.type
_entity.pdbx_description
1 polymer ?
#
loop_
_entity_poly.entity_id
_entity_poly.type
_entity_poly.pdbx_seq_one_letter_code
_entity_poly.pdbx_strand_id
1 'polypeptide(L)' 'ADHVKITGAELKNGLLHVDLAQEVPEAMKPRQIEIRSDIGDQNMIEGHA' A
#
# COMPACT_ATOMS: atom_id res chain seq x y z
N ALA A 1 11.48 10.78 7.34
CA ALA A 1 11.78 11.83 6.36
C ALA A 1 11.24 11.33 5.05
N ASP A 2 10.10 11.89 4.62
CA ASP A 2 9.50 11.61 3.33
C ASP A 2 10.48 12.08 2.26
N HIS A 3 11.00 11.15 1.48
CA HIS A 3 11.93 11.47 0.40
C HIS A 3 11.12 12.09 -0.76
N VAL A 4 11.59 13.22 -1.26
CA VAL A 4 10.98 13.87 -2.42
C VAL A 4 11.91 13.64 -3.60
N LYS A 5 11.37 13.11 -4.70
CA LYS A 5 12.15 12.82 -5.90
C LYS A 5 12.01 13.97 -6.89
N ILE A 6 13.14 14.48 -7.37
CA ILE A 6 13.18 15.51 -8.40
C ILE A 6 12.86 14.83 -9.74
N THR A 7 11.83 15.33 -10.42
CA THR A 7 11.36 14.80 -11.71
C THR A 7 11.82 15.66 -12.89
N GLY A 8 12.04 16.94 -12.66
CA GLY A 8 12.50 17.89 -13.66
C GLY A 8 13.04 19.15 -13.01
N ALA A 9 13.89 19.87 -13.74
CA ALA A 9 14.30 21.22 -13.39
C ALA A 9 14.52 22.02 -14.67
N GLU A 10 13.92 23.20 -14.76
CA GLU A 10 14.08 24.12 -15.88
C GLU A 10 14.45 25.52 -15.38
N LEU A 11 15.28 26.22 -16.16
CA LEU A 11 15.66 27.60 -15.88
C LEU A 11 15.03 28.49 -16.96
N LYS A 12 14.04 29.29 -16.58
CA LYS A 12 13.29 30.15 -17.51
C LYS A 12 13.23 31.58 -16.99
N ASN A 13 13.60 32.55 -17.83
CA ASN A 13 13.67 33.98 -17.46
C ASN A 13 14.48 34.27 -16.18
N GLY A 14 15.52 33.47 -15.92
CA GLY A 14 16.34 33.59 -14.71
C GLY A 14 15.74 33.01 -13.43
N LEU A 15 14.55 32.38 -13.51
CA LEU A 15 13.95 31.65 -12.38
C LEU A 15 14.14 30.15 -12.59
N LEU A 16 14.59 29.48 -11.52
CA LEU A 16 14.73 28.04 -11.45
C LEU A 16 13.39 27.44 -11.03
N HIS A 17 12.76 26.70 -11.93
CA HIS A 17 11.58 25.90 -11.65
C HIS A 17 12.01 24.45 -11.44
N VAL A 18 11.57 23.83 -10.35
CA VAL A 18 11.91 22.45 -10.00
C VAL A 18 10.63 21.67 -9.78
N ASP A 19 10.43 20.63 -10.59
CA ASP A 19 9.30 19.72 -10.47
C ASP A 19 9.63 18.60 -9.50
N LEU A 20 8.90 18.58 -8.39
CA LEU A 20 9.08 17.64 -7.29
C LEU A 20 7.89 16.67 -7.27
N ALA A 21 8.18 15.38 -7.23
CA ALA A 21 7.17 14.35 -6.96
C ALA A 21 7.40 13.77 -5.57
N GLN A 22 6.33 13.72 -4.78
CA GLN A 22 6.32 13.02 -3.51
C GLN A 22 6.28 11.52 -3.77
N GLU A 23 7.28 10.77 -3.30
CA GLU A 23 7.18 9.32 -3.30
C GLU A 23 6.32 8.90 -2.10
N VAL A 24 5.12 8.36 -2.37
CA VAL A 24 4.37 7.64 -1.34
C VAL A 24 4.86 6.20 -1.41
N PRO A 25 5.55 5.67 -0.38
CA PRO A 25 6.04 4.32 -0.42
C PRO A 25 4.86 3.36 -0.59
N GLU A 26 4.88 2.53 -1.63
CA GLU A 26 3.84 1.53 -1.93
C GLU A 26 3.60 0.54 -0.78
N ALA A 27 4.50 0.50 0.22
CA ALA A 27 4.34 -0.18 1.49
C ALA A 27 3.17 0.36 2.36
N MET A 28 2.56 1.49 1.99
CA MET A 28 1.33 1.99 2.61
C MET A 28 0.04 1.46 1.97
N LYS A 29 0.13 0.63 0.91
CA LYS A 29 -1.05 -0.11 0.46
C LYS A 29 -1.30 -1.24 1.47
N PRO A 30 -2.47 -1.28 2.14
CA PRO A 30 -2.80 -2.41 2.99
C PRO A 30 -2.78 -3.66 2.11
N ARG A 31 -1.97 -4.66 2.48
CA ARG A 31 -1.99 -5.96 1.82
C ARG A 31 -3.34 -6.60 2.12
N GLN A 32 -4.13 -6.88 1.08
CA GLN A 32 -5.35 -7.66 1.22
C GLN A 32 -4.95 -9.07 1.66
N ILE A 33 -5.31 -9.45 2.90
CA ILE A 33 -5.17 -10.82 3.38
C ILE A 33 -6.45 -11.58 3.07
N GLU A 34 -6.34 -12.71 2.37
CA GLU A 34 -7.47 -13.61 2.17
C GLU A 34 -7.69 -14.41 3.46
N ILE A 35 -8.83 -14.22 4.12
CA ILE A 35 -9.25 -15.08 5.24
C ILE A 35 -9.75 -16.39 4.63
N ARG A 36 -8.89 -17.41 4.58
CA ARG A 36 -9.35 -18.78 4.32
C ARG A 36 -9.96 -19.31 5.61
N SER A 37 -11.28 -19.35 5.65
CA SER A 37 -12.02 -20.14 6.62
C SER A 37 -11.74 -21.61 6.33
N ASP A 38 -10.69 -22.16 6.95
CA ASP A 38 -10.61 -23.59 7.21
C ASP A 38 -11.63 -23.88 8.33
N ILE A 39 -12.92 -23.79 8.00
CA ILE A 39 -13.91 -24.59 8.71
C ILE A 39 -13.74 -25.98 8.13
N GLY A 40 -12.61 -26.59 8.49
CA GLY A 40 -12.45 -28.02 8.42
C GLY A 40 -13.64 -28.61 9.14
N ASP A 41 -14.24 -29.58 8.46
CA ASP A 41 -15.23 -30.52 8.95
C ASP A 41 -14.80 -31.08 10.32
N GLN A 42 -15.10 -30.36 11.40
CA GLN A 42 -14.91 -30.82 12.77
C GLN A 42 -16.28 -31.25 13.27
N ASN A 43 -16.68 -32.42 12.76
CA ASN A 43 -17.55 -33.39 13.40
C ASN A 43 -18.53 -32.79 14.42
N MET A 44 -19.67 -32.31 13.92
CA MET A 44 -20.81 -31.98 14.77
C MET A 44 -21.24 -33.25 15.50
N ILE A 45 -20.88 -33.38 16.77
CA ILE A 45 -21.43 -34.44 17.60
C ILE A 45 -22.90 -34.14 17.85
N GLU A 46 -23.74 -34.85 17.12
CA GLU A 46 -25.19 -34.89 17.30
C GLU A 46 -25.50 -35.22 18.76
N GLY A 47 -26.36 -34.41 19.37
CA GLY A 47 -26.80 -34.60 20.75
C GLY A 47 -27.43 -35.97 20.90
N HIS A 48 -26.80 -36.81 21.73
CA HIS A 48 -27.40 -38.05 22.21
C HIS A 48 -28.71 -37.71 22.94
N ALA A 49 -29.78 -38.38 22.51
CA ALA A 49 -31.11 -38.39 23.13
C ALA A 49 -31.17 -39.32 24.35
#